data_AF-A0AAV3YDJ4-F1
#
_entry.id   AF-A0AAV3YDJ4-F1
#
_cell.length_a   1.000
_cell.length_b   1.000
_cell.length_c   1.000
_cell.angle_alpha   90.00
_cell.angle_beta   90.00
_cell.angle_gamma   90.00
#
_symmetry.space_group_name_H-M   'P 1'
#
loop_
_entity.id
_entity.type
_entity.pdbx_description
1 polymer ?
#
loop_
_entity_poly.entity_id
_entity_poly.type
_entity_poly.pdbx_seq_one_letter_code
_entity_poly.pdbx_strand_id
1 'polypeptide(L)'
;MGLREWFQVSVSKTTCVHFHRQIIYTEPILHLDGQPIPVKEPNLVASTFEYIKNAKINQNTIDNLHVQCPPPWEQHKINVDISLIEQKKENTSEIVRRKEFFRIKEKFSNHCAVFTDGSKLEEKVAAAAYFPKHPDRSKATRLRDGASVFSTELEGIALALTEIKKISKYHKNFVIYSDSLSALQAIQSKNFKVIDIRRLYNLIRKFPPYVHISFVCIPAHVGIQGNENVGKLAKAFLNRASCSGKLICWSDLKPKITAYIDSVWQKNWDAEGANKLHEVLPNLGNDLHRRGEGAGRKREMVMCRLRMGYTWLTQSNLLKNEEQPFCYACDSFTLSGIF
;
A
#
# COMPACT_ATOMS: atom_id res chain seq x y z
N MET A 1 -32.37 -15.19 47.02
CA MET A 1 -33.06 -13.93 46.69
C MET A 1 -32.03 -13.05 45.99
N GLY A 2 -32.26 -12.72 44.71
CA GLY A 2 -31.21 -12.37 43.75
C GLY A 2 -30.78 -10.89 43.73
N LEU A 3 -29.49 -10.67 43.50
CA LEU A 3 -28.78 -9.40 43.28
C LEU A 3 -29.16 -8.69 41.96
N ARG A 4 -30.44 -8.57 41.62
CA ARG A 4 -30.90 -8.00 40.32
C ARG A 4 -31.51 -6.59 40.39
N GLU A 5 -31.57 -5.93 41.55
CA GLU A 5 -32.39 -4.70 41.68
C GLU A 5 -31.63 -3.36 41.76
N TRP A 6 -30.31 -3.32 41.58
CA TRP A 6 -29.54 -2.10 41.92
C TRP A 6 -28.73 -1.46 40.76
N PHE A 7 -28.92 -1.93 39.52
CA PHE A 7 -28.28 -1.31 38.35
C PHE A 7 -29.35 -0.78 37.39
N GLN A 8 -29.70 0.51 37.51
CA GLN A 8 -30.34 1.24 36.43
C GLN A 8 -29.27 1.77 35.48
N VAL A 9 -29.25 1.24 34.25
CA VAL A 9 -28.41 1.78 33.17
C VAL A 9 -29.03 3.10 32.72
N SER A 10 -28.22 4.16 32.73
CA SER A 10 -28.63 5.48 32.22
C SER A 10 -28.95 5.39 30.72
N VAL A 11 -30.19 5.70 30.35
CA VAL A 11 -30.65 5.81 28.94
C VAL A 11 -29.89 6.86 28.12
N SER A 12 -29.10 7.72 28.77
CA SER A 12 -28.29 8.77 28.15
C SER A 12 -26.80 8.41 27.93
N LYS A 13 -26.33 7.23 28.36
CA LYS A 13 -24.89 6.90 28.26
C LYS A 13 -24.54 6.22 26.93
N THR A 14 -24.04 7.05 26.02
CA THR A 14 -23.08 6.77 24.93
C THR A 14 -23.15 5.38 24.28
N THR A 15 -23.71 5.35 23.09
CA THR A 15 -23.52 4.31 22.07
C THR A 15 -22.02 4.03 21.89
N CYS A 16 -21.54 2.85 22.31
CA CYS A 16 -20.15 2.46 22.06
C CYS A 16 -20.05 1.91 20.63
N VAL A 17 -19.68 2.77 19.68
CA VAL A 17 -19.45 2.36 18.30
C VAL A 17 -18.08 1.66 18.20
N HIS A 18 -18.09 0.32 18.10
CA HIS A 18 -16.88 -0.45 17.83
C HIS A 18 -16.55 -0.40 16.34
N PHE A 19 -15.34 0.04 16.01
CA PHE A 19 -14.84 0.08 14.64
C PHE A 19 -13.72 -0.95 14.48
N HIS A 20 -14.04 -2.20 14.14
CA HIS A 20 -13.03 -3.23 13.88
C HIS A 20 -12.90 -3.55 12.40
N ARG A 21 -11.67 -3.52 11.86
CA ARG A 21 -11.42 -3.74 10.42
C ARG A 21 -11.01 -5.16 10.04
N GLN A 22 -10.62 -6.06 10.95
CA GLN A 22 -10.17 -7.41 10.55
C GLN A 22 -10.27 -8.44 11.68
N ILE A 23 -11.27 -9.33 11.59
CA ILE A 23 -11.30 -10.79 11.91
C ILE A 23 -12.73 -11.18 12.30
N ILE A 24 -13.24 -12.25 11.68
CA ILE A 24 -14.56 -12.85 11.95
C ILE A 24 -14.46 -13.60 13.29
N TYR A 25 -14.76 -12.92 14.38
CA TYR A 25 -15.36 -13.58 15.54
C TYR A 25 -16.86 -13.31 15.45
N THR A 26 -17.70 -14.28 15.76
CA THR A 26 -19.12 -14.00 16.01
C THR A 26 -19.16 -13.01 17.17
N GLU A 27 -19.52 -11.76 16.89
CA GLU A 27 -19.67 -10.75 17.92
C GLU A 27 -20.69 -11.27 18.95
N PRO A 28 -20.42 -11.12 20.25
CA PRO A 28 -21.39 -11.50 21.27
C PRO A 28 -22.66 -10.66 21.05
N ILE A 29 -23.81 -11.34 20.95
CA ILE A 29 -25.11 -10.67 20.88
C ILE A 29 -25.33 -9.99 22.23
N LEU A 30 -25.09 -8.68 22.28
CA LEU A 30 -25.35 -7.88 23.48
C LEU A 30 -26.86 -7.66 23.58
N HIS A 31 -27.41 -7.97 24.73
CA HIS A 31 -28.83 -7.77 25.02
C HIS A 31 -28.98 -6.58 25.97
N LEU A 32 -29.94 -5.70 25.68
CA LEU A 32 -30.42 -4.67 26.60
C LEU A 32 -31.85 -5.06 26.98
N ASP A 33 -32.14 -5.22 28.28
CA ASP A 33 -33.45 -5.63 28.80
C ASP A 33 -34.02 -6.91 28.16
N GLY A 34 -33.15 -7.85 27.82
CA GLY A 34 -33.51 -9.12 27.18
C GLY A 34 -33.79 -9.01 25.67
N GLN A 35 -33.70 -7.83 25.07
CA GLN A 35 -33.78 -7.62 23.63
C GLN A 35 -32.38 -7.51 23.02
N PRO A 36 -32.07 -8.22 21.93
CA PRO A 36 -30.79 -8.09 21.25
C PRO A 36 -30.64 -6.68 20.67
N ILE A 37 -29.51 -6.02 20.96
CA ILE A 37 -29.20 -4.71 20.39
C ILE A 37 -28.94 -4.91 18.89
N PRO A 38 -29.67 -4.23 17.99
CA PRO A 38 -29.49 -4.42 16.56
C PRO A 38 -28.11 -3.91 16.11
N VAL A 39 -27.23 -4.83 15.75
CA VAL A 39 -25.97 -4.51 15.09
C VAL A 39 -26.26 -4.35 13.59
N LYS A 40 -25.94 -3.18 13.04
CA LYS A 40 -26.04 -2.95 11.59
C LYS A 40 -24.98 -3.78 10.89
N GLU A 41 -25.36 -4.91 10.33
CA GLU A 41 -24.43 -5.81 9.63
C GLU A 41 -23.71 -5.10 8.48
N PRO A 42 -22.37 -5.09 8.44
CA PRO A 42 -21.65 -4.72 7.24
C PRO A 42 -21.51 -5.98 6.37
N ASN A 43 -22.32 -6.10 5.33
CA ASN A 43 -22.09 -7.07 4.26
C ASN A 43 -20.77 -6.72 3.55
N LEU A 44 -19.64 -7.29 4.00
CA LEU A 44 -18.30 -6.87 3.57
C LEU A 44 -18.08 -6.94 2.05
N VAL A 45 -18.65 -7.93 1.36
CA VAL A 45 -18.49 -8.08 -0.10
C VAL A 45 -19.35 -7.07 -0.88
N ALA A 46 -20.61 -6.86 -0.48
CA ALA A 46 -21.49 -5.83 -1.06
C ALA A 46 -20.94 -4.41 -0.78
N SER A 47 -20.43 -4.21 0.43
CA SER A 47 -19.84 -2.94 0.85
C SER A 47 -18.62 -2.58 0.00
N THR A 48 -17.79 -3.55 -0.40
CA THR A 48 -16.60 -3.26 -1.22
C THR A 48 -16.99 -2.70 -2.60
N PHE A 49 -18.00 -3.28 -3.27
CA PHE A 49 -18.51 -2.75 -4.54
C PHE A 49 -19.16 -1.37 -4.38
N GLU A 50 -19.87 -1.16 -3.29
CA GLU A 50 -20.47 0.14 -2.96
C GLU A 50 -19.41 1.20 -2.66
N TYR A 51 -18.34 0.85 -1.93
CA TYR A 51 -17.19 1.72 -1.70
C TYR A 51 -16.45 2.05 -3.01
N ILE A 52 -16.27 1.09 -3.93
CA ILE A 52 -15.68 1.34 -5.27
C ILE A 52 -16.54 2.36 -6.05
N LYS A 53 -17.86 2.15 -6.07
CA LYS A 53 -18.81 3.02 -6.77
C LYS A 53 -18.80 4.43 -6.18
N ASN A 54 -18.87 4.54 -4.85
CA ASN A 54 -18.91 5.82 -4.16
C ASN A 54 -17.55 6.55 -4.16
N ALA A 55 -16.45 5.81 -4.23
CA ALA A 55 -15.11 6.36 -4.48
C ALA A 55 -14.88 6.82 -5.94
N LYS A 56 -15.93 6.78 -6.78
CA LYS A 56 -15.91 7.16 -8.21
C LYS A 56 -14.85 6.39 -9.00
N ILE A 57 -14.64 5.12 -8.66
CA ILE A 57 -13.71 4.25 -9.39
C ILE A 57 -14.48 3.55 -10.52
N ASN A 58 -14.03 3.73 -11.75
CA ASN A 58 -14.62 3.06 -12.91
C ASN A 58 -14.19 1.58 -12.93
N GLN A 59 -15.13 0.67 -12.67
CA GLN A 59 -14.89 -0.77 -12.64
C GLN A 59 -14.36 -1.34 -13.97
N ASN A 60 -14.72 -0.71 -15.11
CA ASN A 60 -14.26 -1.14 -16.44
C ASN A 60 -12.77 -0.88 -16.67
N THR A 61 -12.13 -0.11 -15.77
CA THR A 61 -10.68 0.15 -15.80
C THR A 61 -9.88 -0.81 -14.94
N ILE A 62 -10.55 -1.68 -14.18
CA ILE A 62 -9.92 -2.60 -13.22
C ILE A 62 -9.59 -3.91 -13.91
N ASP A 63 -8.37 -4.39 -13.67
CA ASP A 63 -7.89 -5.65 -14.18
C ASP A 63 -8.53 -6.82 -13.43
N ASN A 64 -9.61 -7.36 -14.00
CA ASN A 64 -10.30 -8.54 -13.51
C ASN A 64 -9.77 -9.84 -14.15
N LEU A 65 -8.68 -9.77 -14.93
CA LEU A 65 -8.15 -10.94 -15.61
C LEU A 65 -7.54 -11.92 -14.61
N HIS A 66 -7.89 -13.19 -14.75
CA HIS A 66 -7.22 -14.24 -13.99
C HIS A 66 -5.91 -14.63 -14.70
N VAL A 67 -4.83 -13.87 -14.45
CA VAL A 67 -3.50 -14.28 -14.92
C VAL A 67 -3.04 -15.47 -14.08
N GLN A 68 -2.89 -16.62 -14.74
CA GLN A 68 -2.41 -17.83 -14.09
C GLN A 68 -0.96 -17.64 -13.59
N CYS A 69 -0.73 -18.13 -12.39
CA CYS A 69 0.61 -18.23 -11.84
C CYS A 69 1.41 -19.23 -12.69
N PRO A 70 2.65 -18.93 -13.10
CA PRO A 70 3.51 -19.92 -13.74
C PRO A 70 3.68 -21.14 -12.84
N PRO A 71 3.64 -22.36 -13.38
CA PRO A 71 3.78 -23.56 -12.58
C PRO A 71 5.17 -23.61 -11.93
N PRO A 72 5.34 -24.24 -10.74
CA PRO A 72 6.59 -24.22 -9.98
C PRO A 72 7.85 -24.59 -10.77
N TRP A 73 7.74 -25.56 -11.69
CA TRP A 73 8.85 -26.02 -12.53
C TRP A 73 9.25 -25.04 -13.65
N GLU A 74 8.40 -24.06 -13.99
CA GLU A 74 8.71 -23.00 -14.97
C GLU A 74 9.07 -21.66 -14.30
N GLN A 75 9.13 -21.62 -12.97
CA GLN A 75 9.51 -20.44 -12.19
C GLN A 75 11.05 -20.30 -12.12
N HIS A 76 11.66 -20.08 -13.28
CA HIS A 76 13.10 -19.91 -13.46
C HIS A 76 13.68 -18.91 -12.44
N LYS A 77 14.88 -19.22 -11.92
CA LYS A 77 15.61 -18.30 -11.06
C LYS A 77 16.08 -17.12 -11.90
N ILE A 78 15.68 -15.92 -11.49
CA ILE A 78 16.07 -14.67 -12.15
C ILE A 78 17.32 -14.14 -11.45
N ASN A 79 18.32 -13.76 -12.24
CA ASN A 79 19.51 -13.10 -11.72
C ASN A 79 19.20 -11.62 -11.47
N VAL A 80 19.19 -11.22 -10.20
CA VAL A 80 18.95 -9.84 -9.76
C VAL A 80 20.14 -9.40 -8.91
N ASP A 81 20.87 -8.39 -9.36
CA ASP A 81 21.97 -7.76 -8.65
C ASP A 81 21.48 -6.45 -8.00
N ILE A 82 21.47 -6.41 -6.67
CA ILE A 82 21.08 -5.24 -5.87
C ILE A 82 22.25 -4.62 -5.08
N SER A 83 23.49 -5.07 -5.35
CA SER A 83 24.70 -4.72 -4.57
C SER A 83 24.98 -3.21 -4.53
N LEU A 84 24.58 -2.46 -5.56
CA LEU A 84 24.69 -1.00 -5.64
C LEU A 84 23.90 -0.24 -4.56
N ILE A 85 22.80 -0.81 -4.08
CA ILE A 85 21.88 -0.14 -3.15
C ILE A 85 22.13 -0.53 -1.70
N GLU A 86 22.73 -1.70 -1.46
CA GLU A 86 23.13 -2.13 -0.10
C GLU A 86 24.16 -1.19 0.54
N GLN A 87 24.84 -0.36 -0.26
CA GLN A 87 25.67 0.74 0.22
C GLN A 87 24.76 1.91 0.68
N LYS A 88 24.72 2.16 2.00
CA LYS A 88 23.86 3.19 2.62
C LYS A 88 23.89 4.52 1.87
N LYS A 89 22.70 5.00 1.48
CA LYS A 89 22.52 6.27 0.73
C LYS A 89 23.06 7.52 1.46
N GLU A 90 23.26 7.43 2.76
CA GLU A 90 23.63 8.57 3.62
C GLU A 90 25.13 8.90 3.59
N ASN A 91 25.99 7.95 3.18
CA ASN A 91 27.46 8.13 3.28
C ASN A 91 28.21 8.07 1.94
N THR A 92 27.51 7.90 0.82
CA THR A 92 28.15 7.68 -0.49
C THR A 92 27.82 8.80 -1.45
N SER A 93 28.82 9.55 -1.90
CA SER A 93 28.65 10.63 -2.88
C SER A 93 28.15 10.10 -4.24
N GLU A 94 27.46 10.95 -5.00
CA GLU A 94 26.95 10.61 -6.34
C GLU A 94 28.06 10.12 -7.27
N ILE A 95 29.26 10.71 -7.16
CA ILE A 95 30.45 10.33 -7.93
C ILE A 95 30.85 8.88 -7.62
N VAL A 96 30.84 8.47 -6.35
CA VAL A 96 31.19 7.10 -5.96
C VAL A 96 30.15 6.11 -6.48
N ARG A 97 28.86 6.42 -6.37
CA ARG A 97 27.78 5.58 -6.93
C ARG A 97 27.89 5.43 -8.44
N ARG A 98 28.20 6.53 -9.13
CA ARG A 98 28.40 6.52 -10.58
C ARG A 98 29.62 5.68 -10.98
N LYS A 99 30.74 5.78 -10.24
CA LYS A 99 31.91 4.91 -10.44
C LYS A 99 31.57 3.44 -10.25
N GLU A 100 30.83 3.11 -9.20
CA GLU A 100 30.42 1.73 -8.91
C GLU A 100 29.48 1.16 -9.98
N PHE A 101 28.57 1.99 -10.51
CA PHE A 101 27.77 1.61 -11.66
C PHE A 101 28.65 1.25 -12.87
N PHE A 102 29.68 2.03 -13.18
CA PHE A 102 30.59 1.71 -14.29
C PHE A 102 31.37 0.41 -14.05
N ARG A 103 31.81 0.14 -12.80
CA ARG A 103 32.44 -1.12 -12.42
C ARG A 103 31.52 -2.32 -12.65
N ILE A 104 30.24 -2.21 -12.31
CA ILE A 104 29.27 -3.26 -12.58
C ILE A 104 28.96 -3.37 -14.08
N LYS A 105 28.86 -2.24 -14.78
CA LYS A 105 28.66 -2.22 -16.23
C LYS A 105 29.77 -2.96 -16.98
N GLU A 106 31.01 -2.91 -16.50
CA GLU A 106 32.13 -3.69 -17.08
C GLU A 106 31.89 -5.21 -17.04
N LYS A 107 31.28 -5.73 -15.98
CA LYS A 107 30.88 -7.16 -15.88
C LYS A 107 29.88 -7.56 -16.97
N PHE A 108 29.11 -6.59 -17.47
CA PHE A 108 28.10 -6.76 -18.51
C PHE A 108 28.54 -6.18 -19.86
N SER A 109 29.84 -6.02 -20.11
CA SER A 109 30.40 -5.47 -21.36
C SER A 109 29.89 -6.16 -22.64
N ASN A 110 29.70 -7.48 -22.59
CA ASN A 110 29.17 -8.29 -23.69
C ASN A 110 27.64 -8.36 -23.74
N HIS A 111 26.93 -7.67 -22.85
CA HIS A 111 25.46 -7.65 -22.82
C HIS A 111 24.91 -6.44 -23.59
N CYS A 112 23.72 -6.60 -24.17
CA CYS A 112 22.93 -5.48 -24.64
C CYS A 112 22.25 -4.82 -23.44
N ALA A 113 22.66 -3.59 -23.12
CA ALA A 113 22.08 -2.81 -22.04
C ALA A 113 20.69 -2.30 -22.42
N VAL A 114 19.77 -2.34 -21.44
CA VAL A 114 18.42 -1.78 -21.52
C VAL A 114 18.18 -1.04 -20.21
N PHE A 115 17.62 0.17 -20.29
CA PHE A 115 17.24 0.96 -19.11
C PHE A 115 15.72 1.03 -19.04
N THR A 116 15.15 0.94 -17.84
CA THR A 116 13.70 1.02 -17.61
C THR A 116 13.41 2.02 -16.52
N ASP A 117 12.34 2.78 -16.68
CA ASP A 117 11.91 3.78 -15.69
C ASP A 117 10.40 4.02 -15.79
N GLY A 118 9.82 4.37 -14.64
CA GLY A 118 8.45 4.81 -14.48
C GLY A 118 8.37 6.30 -14.18
N SER A 119 7.37 6.98 -14.72
CA SER A 119 7.12 8.39 -14.43
C SER A 119 5.70 8.58 -13.96
N LYS A 120 5.52 9.40 -12.93
CA LYS A 120 4.23 9.78 -12.36
C LYS A 120 4.15 11.29 -12.19
N LEU A 121 3.05 11.87 -12.63
CA LEU A 121 2.67 13.26 -12.39
C LEU A 121 1.18 13.27 -12.03
N GLU A 122 0.87 13.58 -10.77
CA GLU A 122 -0.48 13.43 -10.21
C GLU A 122 -1.04 12.02 -10.46
N GLU A 123 -2.18 11.90 -11.13
CA GLU A 123 -2.78 10.61 -11.52
C GLU A 123 -2.18 10.05 -12.82
N LYS A 124 -1.50 10.87 -13.62
CA LYS A 124 -0.94 10.46 -14.90
C LYS A 124 0.35 9.68 -14.70
N VAL A 125 0.47 8.59 -15.44
CA VAL A 125 1.56 7.64 -15.29
C VAL A 125 2.02 7.13 -16.65
N ALA A 126 3.32 6.91 -16.78
CA ALA A 126 3.95 6.39 -17.97
C ALA A 126 5.13 5.48 -17.61
N ALA A 127 5.46 4.57 -18.51
CA ALA A 127 6.58 3.67 -18.38
C ALA A 127 7.40 3.66 -19.67
N ALA A 128 8.71 3.44 -19.55
CA ALA A 128 9.59 3.38 -20.69
C ALA A 128 10.67 2.29 -20.55
N ALA A 129 11.12 1.83 -21.71
CA ALA A 129 12.30 1.00 -21.90
C ALA A 129 13.18 1.63 -22.99
N TYR A 130 14.42 1.95 -22.65
CA TYR A 130 15.39 2.59 -23.54
C TYR A 130 16.52 1.63 -23.90
N PHE A 131 16.80 1.52 -25.19
CA PHE A 131 17.84 0.63 -25.75
C PHE A 131 18.95 1.50 -26.37
N PRO A 132 20.06 1.78 -25.66
CA PRO A 132 21.12 2.67 -26.16
C PRO A 132 21.75 2.20 -27.48
N LYS A 133 21.92 0.89 -27.68
CA LYS A 133 22.47 0.30 -28.92
C LYS A 133 21.44 0.17 -30.04
N HIS A 134 20.15 0.24 -29.72
CA HIS A 134 19.04 0.09 -30.67
C HIS A 134 17.95 1.13 -30.38
N PRO A 135 18.21 2.44 -30.57
CA PRO A 135 17.29 3.48 -30.15
C PRO A 135 15.88 3.35 -30.76
N ASP A 136 15.78 2.81 -31.98
CA ASP A 136 14.54 2.48 -32.70
C ASP A 136 13.65 1.45 -31.97
N ARG A 137 14.25 0.63 -31.10
CA ARG A 137 13.57 -0.35 -30.25
C ARG A 137 13.15 0.21 -28.90
N SER A 138 13.52 1.44 -28.58
CA SER A 138 13.05 2.09 -27.35
C SER A 138 11.53 2.26 -27.41
N LYS A 139 10.86 1.93 -26.30
CA LYS A 139 9.41 2.01 -26.17
C LYS A 139 9.04 2.81 -24.94
N ALA A 140 7.95 3.54 -25.06
CA ALA A 140 7.27 4.10 -23.93
C ALA A 140 5.77 4.00 -24.14
N THR A 141 5.06 3.94 -23.04
CA THR A 141 3.61 3.88 -23.05
C THR A 141 3.07 4.64 -21.86
N ARG A 142 1.94 5.30 -22.09
CA ARG A 142 1.17 5.89 -21.00
C ARG A 142 0.28 4.81 -20.41
N LEU A 143 0.22 4.68 -19.09
CA LEU A 143 -0.71 3.75 -18.42
C LEU A 143 -2.03 4.48 -18.13
N ARG A 144 -3.05 3.77 -17.66
CA ARG A 144 -4.28 4.40 -17.18
C ARG A 144 -4.02 5.21 -15.91
N ASP A 145 -4.80 6.27 -15.74
CA ASP A 145 -4.69 7.17 -14.59
C ASP A 145 -4.95 6.43 -13.28
N GLY A 146 -4.17 6.76 -12.26
CA GLY A 146 -4.27 6.16 -10.93
C GLY A 146 -3.45 4.87 -10.76
N ALA A 147 -2.73 4.39 -11.78
CA ALA A 147 -1.76 3.31 -11.55
C ALA A 147 -0.64 3.77 -10.60
N SER A 148 -0.04 2.83 -9.87
CA SER A 148 1.05 3.14 -8.94
C SER A 148 2.39 3.33 -9.65
N VAL A 149 3.33 4.01 -8.98
CA VAL A 149 4.73 4.08 -9.44
C VAL A 149 5.30 2.66 -9.59
N PHE A 150 5.02 1.78 -8.63
CA PHE A 150 5.42 0.38 -8.71
C PHE A 150 4.91 -0.32 -9.98
N SER A 151 3.66 -0.08 -10.39
CA SER A 151 3.10 -0.62 -11.63
C SER A 151 3.77 -0.05 -12.89
N THR A 152 4.18 1.23 -12.90
CA THR A 152 4.93 1.80 -14.03
C THR A 152 6.32 1.20 -14.16
N GLU A 153 6.99 0.92 -13.03
CA GLU A 153 8.31 0.27 -13.03
C GLU A 153 8.24 -1.15 -13.62
N LEU A 154 7.25 -1.94 -13.18
CA LEU A 154 7.03 -3.28 -13.73
C LEU A 154 6.63 -3.24 -15.21
N GLU A 155 5.87 -2.24 -15.64
CA GLU A 155 5.52 -2.06 -17.04
C GLU A 155 6.74 -1.67 -17.90
N GLY A 156 7.66 -0.84 -17.39
CA GLY A 156 8.92 -0.52 -18.06
C GLY A 156 9.73 -1.79 -18.31
N ILE A 157 9.81 -2.68 -17.31
CA ILE A 157 10.42 -4.00 -17.46
C ILE A 157 9.68 -4.87 -18.48
N ALA A 158 8.34 -4.86 -18.47
CA ALA A 158 7.54 -5.62 -19.44
C ALA A 158 7.77 -5.14 -20.90
N LEU A 159 7.88 -3.83 -21.12
CA LEU A 159 8.24 -3.23 -22.40
C LEU A 159 9.63 -3.69 -22.84
N ALA A 160 10.61 -3.65 -21.94
CA ALA A 160 11.96 -4.14 -22.21
C ALA A 160 11.96 -5.61 -22.63
N LEU A 161 11.32 -6.50 -21.87
CA LEU A 161 11.24 -7.92 -22.20
C LEU A 161 10.54 -8.16 -23.56
N THR A 162 9.48 -7.41 -23.85
CA THR A 162 8.74 -7.54 -25.12
C THR A 162 9.63 -7.20 -26.32
N GLU A 163 10.44 -6.15 -26.22
CA GLU A 163 11.37 -5.76 -27.29
C GLU A 163 12.61 -6.68 -27.33
N ILE A 164 13.14 -7.11 -26.18
CA ILE A 164 14.22 -8.11 -26.09
C ILE A 164 13.83 -9.37 -26.85
N LYS A 165 12.59 -9.85 -26.73
CA LYS A 165 12.11 -11.03 -27.48
C LYS A 165 12.22 -10.87 -29.01
N LYS A 166 12.10 -9.64 -29.53
CA LYS A 166 12.21 -9.37 -30.98
C LYS A 166 13.67 -9.34 -31.44
N ILE A 167 14.56 -8.80 -30.62
CA ILE A 167 15.99 -8.66 -30.93
C ILE A 167 16.83 -9.87 -30.48
N SER A 168 16.26 -10.79 -29.71
CA SER A 168 16.96 -11.99 -29.19
C SER A 168 17.45 -12.95 -30.28
N LYS A 169 17.02 -12.73 -31.53
CA LYS A 169 17.58 -13.38 -32.72
C LYS A 169 19.05 -13.04 -32.91
N TYR A 170 19.44 -11.79 -32.66
CA TYR A 170 20.78 -11.24 -32.93
C TYR A 170 21.63 -11.04 -31.67
N HIS A 171 20.99 -10.81 -30.52
CA HIS A 171 21.67 -10.68 -29.23
C HIS A 171 21.18 -11.74 -28.26
N LYS A 172 22.08 -12.38 -27.51
CA LYS A 172 21.73 -13.44 -26.56
C LYS A 172 21.82 -13.01 -25.11
N ASN A 173 22.68 -12.04 -24.81
CA ASN A 173 22.96 -11.56 -23.46
C ASN A 173 22.39 -10.15 -23.28
N PHE A 174 21.52 -9.96 -22.29
CA PHE A 174 20.88 -8.69 -21.97
C PHE A 174 21.04 -8.34 -20.49
N VAL A 175 21.18 -7.05 -20.23
CA VAL A 175 21.15 -6.51 -18.87
C VAL A 175 20.11 -5.40 -18.80
N ILE A 176 19.15 -5.54 -17.89
CA ILE A 176 18.11 -4.56 -17.62
C ILE A 176 18.50 -3.79 -16.37
N TYR A 177 18.73 -2.49 -16.53
CA TYR A 177 19.00 -1.55 -15.45
C TYR A 177 17.69 -0.84 -15.05
N SER A 178 17.34 -0.91 -13.77
CA SER A 178 16.20 -0.20 -13.18
C SER A 178 16.62 0.40 -11.85
N ASP A 179 16.15 1.60 -11.52
CA ASP A 179 16.36 2.22 -10.21
C ASP A 179 15.26 1.88 -9.18
N SER A 180 14.28 1.06 -9.58
CA SER A 180 13.24 0.56 -8.69
C SER A 180 13.65 -0.71 -7.95
N LEU A 181 14.23 -0.53 -6.76
CA LEU A 181 14.53 -1.63 -5.84
C LEU A 181 13.27 -2.47 -5.56
N SER A 182 12.13 -1.82 -5.35
CA SER A 182 10.86 -2.50 -5.07
C SER A 182 10.41 -3.44 -6.19
N ALA A 183 10.54 -3.02 -7.46
CA ALA A 183 10.19 -3.84 -8.62
C ALA A 183 11.10 -5.07 -8.71
N LEU A 184 12.41 -4.87 -8.57
CA LEU A 184 13.39 -5.94 -8.65
C LEU A 184 13.26 -6.94 -7.49
N GLN A 185 13.02 -6.46 -6.26
CA GLN A 185 12.74 -7.34 -5.11
C GLN A 185 11.44 -8.13 -5.30
N ALA A 186 10.39 -7.53 -5.86
CA ALA A 186 9.13 -8.24 -6.14
C ALA A 186 9.30 -9.34 -7.20
N ILE A 187 10.13 -9.10 -8.21
CA ILE A 187 10.53 -10.11 -9.20
C ILE A 187 11.35 -11.22 -8.51
N GLN A 188 12.41 -10.86 -7.79
CA GLN A 188 13.31 -11.82 -7.13
C GLN A 188 12.60 -12.73 -6.13
N SER A 189 11.71 -12.16 -5.32
CA SER A 189 10.91 -12.87 -4.30
C SER A 189 9.73 -13.65 -4.86
N LYS A 190 9.50 -13.61 -6.19
CA LYS A 190 8.37 -14.28 -6.85
C LYS A 190 7.03 -13.89 -6.22
N ASN A 191 6.81 -12.59 -5.95
CA ASN A 191 5.57 -12.12 -5.32
C ASN A 191 4.36 -12.21 -6.25
N PHE A 192 3.89 -13.44 -6.52
CA PHE A 192 2.77 -13.75 -7.41
C PHE A 192 1.41 -13.31 -6.84
N LYS A 193 1.34 -12.66 -5.67
CA LYS A 193 0.13 -11.94 -5.27
C LYS A 193 -0.10 -10.70 -6.15
N VAL A 194 0.97 -10.17 -6.74
CA VAL A 194 0.93 -9.09 -7.73
C VAL A 194 0.74 -9.69 -9.13
N ILE A 195 -0.33 -9.28 -9.81
CA ILE A 195 -0.69 -9.83 -11.12
C ILE A 195 0.35 -9.52 -12.20
N ASP A 196 0.97 -8.33 -12.15
CA ASP A 196 2.01 -7.93 -13.08
C ASP A 196 3.29 -8.76 -12.93
N ILE A 197 3.61 -9.25 -11.71
CA ILE A 197 4.71 -10.21 -11.52
C ILE A 197 4.38 -11.53 -12.22
N ARG A 198 3.13 -12.01 -12.16
CA ARG A 198 2.71 -13.19 -12.93
C ARG A 198 2.86 -12.97 -14.43
N ARG A 199 2.48 -11.79 -14.94
CA ARG A 199 2.64 -11.44 -16.36
C ARG A 199 4.10 -11.44 -16.78
N LEU A 200 4.97 -10.81 -15.98
CA LEU A 200 6.41 -10.77 -16.23
C LEU A 200 7.00 -12.18 -16.28
N TYR A 201 6.71 -13.03 -15.30
CA TYR A 201 7.20 -14.41 -15.33
C TYR A 201 6.65 -15.22 -16.51
N ASN A 202 5.39 -15.00 -16.90
CA ASN A 202 4.81 -15.60 -18.10
C ASN A 202 5.47 -15.12 -19.40
N LEU A 203 6.09 -13.94 -19.42
CA LEU A 203 6.95 -13.48 -20.52
C LEU A 203 8.34 -14.13 -20.42
N ILE A 204 8.95 -14.12 -19.25
CA ILE A 204 10.31 -14.62 -19.00
C ILE A 204 10.42 -16.11 -19.35
N ARG A 205 9.44 -16.93 -18.94
CA ARG A 205 9.45 -18.38 -19.23
C ARG A 205 9.36 -18.73 -20.72
N LYS A 206 8.98 -17.78 -21.58
CA LYS A 206 8.87 -17.97 -23.04
C LYS A 206 10.19 -17.65 -23.76
N PHE A 207 11.22 -17.22 -23.05
CA PHE A 207 12.53 -17.02 -23.66
C PHE A 207 13.23 -18.37 -23.91
N PRO A 208 13.92 -18.53 -25.05
CA PRO A 208 14.76 -19.69 -25.27
C PRO A 208 15.88 -19.81 -24.21
N PRO A 209 16.33 -21.02 -23.86
CA PRO A 209 17.36 -21.24 -22.84
C PRO A 209 18.70 -20.52 -23.09
N TYR A 210 19.00 -20.23 -24.36
CA TYR A 210 20.21 -19.51 -24.78
C TYR A 210 20.11 -17.99 -24.66
N VAL A 211 18.95 -17.44 -24.26
CA VAL A 211 18.77 -16.00 -24.03
C VAL A 211 18.94 -15.73 -22.54
N HIS A 212 19.97 -14.99 -22.19
CA HIS A 212 20.33 -14.66 -20.82
C HIS A 212 19.94 -13.21 -20.51
N ILE A 213 19.13 -13.02 -19.47
CA ILE A 213 18.67 -11.70 -19.03
C ILE A 213 19.03 -11.53 -17.57
N SER A 214 19.87 -10.54 -17.27
CA SER A 214 20.20 -10.14 -15.90
C SER A 214 19.52 -8.83 -15.55
N PHE A 215 19.10 -8.68 -14.30
CA PHE A 215 18.51 -7.45 -13.77
C PHE A 215 19.49 -6.82 -12.79
N VAL A 216 19.72 -5.52 -12.92
CA VAL A 216 20.66 -4.79 -12.06
C VAL A 216 19.96 -3.55 -11.53
N CYS A 217 19.95 -3.42 -10.21
CA CYS A 217 19.45 -2.22 -9.58
C CYS A 217 20.50 -1.11 -9.66
N ILE A 218 20.10 0.06 -10.15
CA ILE A 218 20.99 1.22 -10.27
C ILE A 218 20.50 2.38 -9.40
N PRO A 219 21.41 3.27 -8.97
CA PRO A 219 21.01 4.49 -8.28
C PRO A 219 20.27 5.45 -9.21
N ALA A 220 19.13 5.98 -8.75
CA ALA A 220 18.40 7.05 -9.42
C ALA A 220 19.18 8.38 -9.37
N HIS A 221 19.00 9.21 -10.39
CA HIS A 221 19.41 10.63 -10.43
C HIS A 221 20.89 10.95 -10.15
N VAL A 222 21.82 10.04 -10.46
CA VAL A 222 23.27 10.25 -10.29
C VAL A 222 24.01 10.52 -11.62
N GLY A 223 23.29 10.98 -12.65
CA GLY A 223 23.87 11.32 -13.95
C GLY A 223 24.30 10.12 -14.81
N ILE A 224 23.65 8.96 -14.63
CA ILE A 224 23.81 7.81 -15.54
C ILE A 224 22.97 8.09 -16.78
N GLN A 225 23.63 8.38 -17.91
CA GLN A 225 22.97 8.84 -19.14
C GLN A 225 21.82 7.92 -19.59
N GLY A 226 21.97 6.60 -19.47
CA GLY A 226 20.91 5.66 -19.82
C GLY A 226 19.66 5.80 -18.95
N ASN A 227 19.84 6.03 -17.65
CA ASN A 227 18.75 6.26 -16.69
C ASN A 227 18.06 7.59 -16.98
N GLU A 228 18.84 8.66 -17.15
CA GLU A 228 18.29 9.99 -17.45
C GLU A 228 17.51 10.00 -18.78
N ASN A 229 17.99 9.26 -19.78
CA ASN A 229 17.32 9.16 -21.09
C ASN A 229 15.98 8.40 -20.98
N VAL A 230 15.93 7.29 -20.25
CA VAL A 230 14.67 6.55 -20.08
C VAL A 230 13.66 7.35 -19.26
N GLY A 231 14.09 8.11 -18.25
CA GLY A 231 13.20 8.96 -17.47
C GLY A 231 12.65 10.14 -18.27
N LYS A 232 13.47 10.75 -19.15
CA LYS A 232 12.98 11.74 -20.12
C LYS A 232 11.95 11.13 -21.08
N LEU A 233 12.22 9.91 -21.56
CA LEU A 233 11.32 9.19 -22.46
C LEU A 233 9.98 8.86 -21.77
N ALA A 234 9.99 8.39 -20.52
CA ALA A 234 8.78 8.14 -19.73
C ALA A 234 7.98 9.44 -19.51
N LYS A 235 8.66 10.52 -19.09
CA LYS A 235 8.03 11.85 -18.89
C LYS A 235 7.38 12.39 -20.16
N ALA A 236 7.99 12.21 -21.32
CA ALA A 236 7.43 12.64 -22.60
C ALA A 236 6.09 11.96 -22.95
N PHE A 237 5.80 10.79 -22.37
CA PHE A 237 4.56 10.04 -22.62
C PHE A 237 3.45 10.31 -21.60
N LEU A 238 3.70 11.02 -20.50
CA LEU A 238 2.69 11.33 -19.48
C LEU A 238 1.44 12.01 -20.05
N ASN A 239 1.63 12.94 -20.99
CA ASN A 239 0.57 13.77 -21.55
C ASN A 239 0.03 13.28 -22.90
N ARG A 240 0.39 12.06 -23.33
CA ARG A 240 -0.23 11.43 -24.51
C ARG A 240 -1.73 11.24 -24.28
N ALA A 241 -2.56 11.51 -25.29
CA ALA A 241 -4.01 11.32 -25.20
C ALA A 241 -4.40 9.83 -25.08
N SER A 242 -3.68 8.95 -25.77
CA SER A 242 -3.90 7.51 -25.72
C SER A 242 -3.10 6.87 -24.59
N CYS A 243 -3.78 6.08 -23.77
CA CYS A 243 -3.15 5.17 -22.80
C CYS A 243 -3.05 3.75 -23.38
N SER A 244 -2.21 2.93 -22.78
CA SER A 244 -2.12 1.51 -23.08
C SER A 244 -3.46 0.84 -22.79
N GLY A 245 -3.75 -0.25 -23.50
CA GLY A 245 -4.93 -1.06 -23.22
C GLY A 245 -4.90 -1.75 -21.84
N LYS A 246 -3.76 -1.69 -21.13
CA LYS A 246 -3.57 -2.31 -19.82
C LYS A 246 -4.55 -1.72 -18.80
N LEU A 247 -5.20 -2.60 -18.06
CA LEU A 247 -6.10 -2.24 -16.97
C LEU A 247 -5.32 -2.02 -15.67
N ILE A 248 -5.92 -1.31 -14.73
CA ILE A 248 -5.32 -0.97 -13.43
C ILE A 248 -5.41 -2.17 -12.49
N CYS A 249 -4.30 -2.52 -11.86
CA CYS A 249 -4.27 -3.59 -10.87
C CYS A 249 -5.10 -3.23 -9.63
N TRP A 250 -5.81 -4.20 -9.04
CA TRP A 250 -6.57 -3.99 -7.81
C TRP A 250 -5.72 -3.41 -6.66
N SER A 251 -4.44 -3.81 -6.58
CA SER A 251 -3.49 -3.28 -5.60
C SER A 251 -3.29 -1.76 -5.69
N ASP A 252 -3.35 -1.19 -6.89
CA ASP A 252 -3.16 0.25 -7.11
C ASP A 252 -4.37 1.07 -6.64
N LEU A 253 -5.53 0.44 -6.55
CA LEU A 253 -6.76 1.08 -6.08
C LEU A 253 -6.88 1.07 -4.56
N LYS A 254 -6.13 0.21 -3.86
CA LYS A 254 -6.19 0.10 -2.40
C LYS A 254 -5.97 1.43 -1.68
N PRO A 255 -4.97 2.27 -2.03
CA PRO A 255 -4.78 3.56 -1.36
C PRO A 255 -6.00 4.48 -1.52
N LYS A 256 -6.56 4.57 -2.74
CA LYS A 256 -7.73 5.40 -3.03
C LYS A 256 -8.99 4.92 -2.30
N ILE A 257 -9.21 3.60 -2.28
CA ILE A 257 -10.32 2.99 -1.55
C ILE A 257 -10.14 3.21 -0.05
N THR A 258 -8.93 3.00 0.47
CA THR A 258 -8.64 3.18 1.90
C THR A 258 -8.86 4.63 2.32
N ALA A 259 -8.35 5.59 1.55
CA ALA A 259 -8.58 7.01 1.79
C ALA A 259 -10.08 7.38 1.75
N TYR A 260 -10.85 6.79 0.83
CA TYR A 260 -12.30 6.99 0.81
C TYR A 260 -12.97 6.42 2.07
N ILE A 261 -12.67 5.17 2.47
CA ILE A 261 -13.27 4.59 3.66
C ILE A 261 -12.87 5.38 4.91
N ASP A 262 -11.61 5.81 5.00
CA ASP A 262 -11.10 6.64 6.10
C ASP A 262 -11.86 7.99 6.15
N SER A 263 -12.17 8.60 5.00
CA SER A 263 -12.99 9.82 4.95
C SER A 263 -14.43 9.61 5.39
N VAL A 264 -15.05 8.47 5.04
CA VAL A 264 -16.41 8.12 5.51
C VAL A 264 -16.41 7.88 7.01
N TRP A 265 -15.38 7.20 7.51
CA TRP A 265 -15.22 6.94 8.94
C TRP A 265 -15.04 8.23 9.72
N GLN A 266 -14.18 9.13 9.23
CA GLN A 266 -13.98 10.45 9.84
C GLN A 266 -15.29 11.25 9.85
N LYS A 267 -16.04 11.27 8.75
CA LYS A 267 -17.34 11.98 8.69
C LYS A 267 -18.35 11.43 9.69
N ASN A 268 -18.44 10.11 9.83
CA ASN A 268 -19.32 9.49 10.81
C ASN A 268 -18.87 9.79 12.24
N TRP A 269 -17.55 9.82 12.47
CA TRP A 269 -16.97 10.16 13.76
C TRP A 269 -17.25 11.60 14.15
N ASP A 270 -17.13 12.54 13.22
CA ASP A 270 -17.44 13.96 13.45
C ASP A 270 -18.93 14.21 13.70
N ALA A 271 -19.81 13.31 13.26
CA ALA A 271 -21.25 13.38 13.57
C ALA A 271 -21.57 12.94 15.01
N GLU A 272 -20.69 12.15 15.64
CA GLU A 272 -20.83 11.65 17.02
C GLU A 272 -20.19 12.63 18.03
N GLY A 273 -20.54 13.92 17.93
CA GLY A 273 -19.90 15.00 18.71
C GLY A 273 -20.17 14.97 20.22
N ALA A 274 -21.18 14.23 20.69
CA ALA A 274 -21.48 14.06 22.12
C ALA A 274 -20.73 12.87 22.73
N ASN A 275 -19.46 12.69 22.38
CA ASN A 275 -18.62 11.58 22.81
C ASN A 275 -17.31 12.08 23.41
N LYS A 276 -17.05 11.75 24.68
CA LYS A 276 -15.77 12.05 25.36
C LYS A 276 -14.55 11.52 24.61
N LEU A 277 -14.71 10.43 23.85
CA LEU A 277 -13.62 9.90 23.03
C LEU A 277 -13.36 10.79 21.79
N HIS A 278 -14.37 11.48 21.25
CA HIS A 278 -14.17 12.45 20.16
C HIS A 278 -13.37 13.67 20.63
N GLU A 279 -13.65 14.15 21.85
CA GLU A 279 -12.88 15.26 22.46
C GLU A 279 -11.37 14.95 22.53
N VAL A 280 -11.01 13.71 22.92
CA VAL A 280 -9.61 13.28 23.07
C VAL A 280 -9.01 12.80 21.74
N LEU A 281 -9.85 12.30 20.84
CA LEU A 281 -9.45 11.77 19.55
C LEU A 281 -10.35 12.32 18.44
N PRO A 282 -10.17 13.58 18.00
CA PRO A 282 -11.01 14.16 16.94
C PRO A 282 -10.66 13.62 15.55
N ASN A 283 -9.41 13.23 15.31
CA ASN A 283 -8.93 12.76 14.00
C ASN A 283 -8.51 11.28 14.04
N LEU A 284 -9.34 10.39 13.49
CA LEU A 284 -9.09 8.94 13.51
C LEU A 284 -7.79 8.54 12.79
N GLY A 285 -7.43 9.27 11.72
CA GLY A 285 -6.27 8.94 10.87
C GLY A 285 -4.91 9.03 11.57
N ASN A 286 -4.81 9.79 12.66
CA ASN A 286 -3.55 9.99 13.40
C ASN A 286 -3.38 9.04 14.58
N ASP A 287 -4.48 8.45 15.07
CA ASP A 287 -4.50 7.85 16.41
C ASP A 287 -5.23 6.51 16.49
N LEU A 288 -5.64 5.97 15.33
CA LEU A 288 -5.63 4.54 15.14
C LEU A 288 -4.18 4.09 15.36
N HIS A 289 -3.85 3.82 16.63
CA HIS A 289 -2.64 3.13 17.02
C HIS A 289 -2.28 2.15 15.92
N ARG A 290 -1.01 2.24 15.49
CA ARG A 290 -0.30 1.15 14.86
C ARG A 290 -0.92 -0.14 15.38
N ARG A 291 -1.59 -0.85 14.49
CA ARG A 291 -1.85 -2.28 14.64
C ARG A 291 -0.47 -2.92 14.73
N GLY A 292 0.19 -2.76 15.88
CA GLY A 292 1.32 -3.56 16.21
C GLY A 292 0.78 -4.97 16.14
N GLU A 293 1.32 -5.75 15.22
CA GLU A 293 1.08 -7.19 15.20
C GLU A 293 1.24 -7.69 16.65
N GLY A 294 0.14 -8.15 17.26
CA GLY A 294 0.13 -8.63 18.64
C GLY A 294 -0.49 -7.72 19.71
N ALA A 295 -1.04 -6.53 19.40
CA ALA A 295 -1.83 -5.78 20.38
C ALA A 295 -3.23 -6.40 20.53
N GLY A 296 -3.41 -7.29 21.52
CA GLY A 296 -4.72 -7.89 21.80
C GLY A 296 -5.75 -6.89 22.34
N ARG A 297 -7.05 -7.22 22.22
CA ARG A 297 -8.22 -6.44 22.69
C ARG A 297 -8.04 -5.82 24.08
N LYS A 298 -7.40 -6.53 25.00
CA LYS A 298 -7.13 -6.05 26.36
C LYS A 298 -6.31 -4.76 26.39
N ARG A 299 -5.28 -4.64 25.53
CA ARG A 299 -4.42 -3.45 25.47
C ARG A 299 -5.17 -2.26 24.90
N GLU A 300 -5.96 -2.48 23.86
CA GLU A 300 -6.82 -1.46 23.25
C GLU A 300 -7.84 -0.92 24.27
N MET A 301 -8.54 -1.81 24.98
CA MET A 301 -9.46 -1.42 26.04
C MET A 301 -8.80 -0.58 27.13
N VAL A 302 -7.59 -0.95 27.55
CA VAL A 302 -6.84 -0.19 28.56
C VAL A 302 -6.49 1.20 28.01
N MET A 303 -5.97 1.31 26.78
CA MET A 303 -5.63 2.60 26.17
C MET A 303 -6.86 3.49 26.01
N CYS A 304 -7.99 2.96 25.54
CA CYS A 304 -9.23 3.72 25.40
C CYS A 304 -9.75 4.20 26.76
N ARG A 305 -9.69 3.36 27.80
CA ARG A 305 -10.08 3.75 29.17
C ARG A 305 -9.17 4.85 29.72
N LEU A 306 -7.86 4.74 29.53
CA LEU A 306 -6.91 5.77 29.97
C LEU A 306 -7.17 7.11 29.27
N ARG A 307 -7.38 7.10 27.95
CA ARG A 307 -7.68 8.29 27.15
C ARG A 307 -8.94 9.01 27.58
N MET A 308 -10.01 8.25 27.80
CA MET A 308 -11.29 8.80 28.26
C MET A 308 -11.29 9.13 29.77
N GLY A 309 -10.15 8.92 30.45
CA GLY A 309 -10.04 9.11 31.89
C GLY A 309 -10.94 8.18 32.69
N TYR A 310 -11.32 7.00 32.18
CA TYR A 310 -12.07 5.98 32.91
C TYR A 310 -11.14 5.15 33.79
N THR A 311 -10.81 5.68 34.96
CA THR A 311 -10.03 5.01 36.00
C THR A 311 -10.89 4.77 37.24
N TRP A 312 -10.39 3.98 38.20
CA TRP A 312 -11.06 3.86 39.49
C TRP A 312 -11.22 5.21 40.20
N LEU A 313 -10.21 6.09 40.12
CA LEU A 313 -10.24 7.40 40.76
C LEU A 313 -11.36 8.30 40.24
N THR A 314 -11.62 8.26 38.93
CA THR A 314 -12.59 9.13 38.26
C THR A 314 -14.00 8.54 38.18
N GLN A 315 -14.18 7.25 38.51
CA GLN A 315 -15.47 6.54 38.39
C GLN A 315 -15.92 5.83 39.68
N SER A 316 -15.09 5.78 40.72
CA SER A 316 -15.41 5.06 41.97
C SER A 316 -16.68 5.58 42.63
N ASN A 317 -16.90 6.89 42.62
CA ASN A 317 -18.13 7.51 43.11
C ASN A 317 -19.39 6.97 42.42
N LEU A 318 -19.36 6.84 41.08
CA LEU A 318 -20.47 6.27 40.30
C LEU A 318 -20.68 4.78 40.59
N LEU A 319 -19.61 4.02 40.80
CA LEU A 319 -19.68 2.59 41.09
C LEU A 319 -20.16 2.29 42.52
N LYS A 320 -19.85 3.19 43.46
CA LYS A 320 -20.25 3.08 44.87
C LYS A 320 -21.54 3.82 45.21
N ASN A 321 -22.11 4.56 44.25
CA ASN A 321 -23.24 5.46 44.46
C ASN A 321 -22.97 6.53 45.53
N GLU A 322 -21.74 7.07 45.54
CA GLU A 322 -21.28 8.15 46.42
C GLU A 322 -21.31 9.50 45.67
N GLU A 323 -21.28 10.61 46.40
CA GLU A 323 -21.19 11.95 45.81
C GLU A 323 -19.90 12.14 45.00
N GLN A 324 -19.97 12.99 43.97
CA GLN A 324 -18.81 13.25 43.11
C GLN A 324 -17.74 14.04 43.87
N PRO A 325 -16.48 13.56 43.89
CA PRO A 325 -15.41 14.25 44.60
C PRO A 325 -15.14 15.61 43.93
N PHE A 326 -15.13 16.67 44.75
CA PHE A 326 -14.85 18.03 44.31
C PHE A 326 -13.36 18.35 44.47
N CYS A 327 -12.73 18.85 43.40
CA CYS A 327 -11.35 19.30 43.45
C CYS A 327 -11.28 20.79 43.78
N TYR A 328 -10.97 21.14 45.02
CA TYR A 328 -10.81 22.54 45.46
C TYR A 328 -9.68 23.29 44.74
N ALA A 329 -8.66 22.59 44.23
CA ALA A 329 -7.56 23.21 43.49
C ALA A 329 -7.93 23.58 42.04
N CYS A 330 -8.85 22.82 41.43
CA CYS A 330 -9.30 23.04 40.05
C CYS A 330 -10.68 23.71 39.96
N ASP A 331 -11.33 23.95 41.10
CA ASP A 331 -12.70 24.43 41.22
C ASP A 331 -13.70 23.65 40.33
N SER A 332 -13.53 22.32 40.29
CA SER A 332 -14.29 21.46 39.39
C SER A 332 -14.63 20.11 40.01
N PHE A 333 -15.82 19.59 39.66
CA PHE A 333 -16.28 18.24 40.03
C PHE A 333 -15.60 17.15 39.18
N THR A 334 -15.00 17.52 38.06
CA THR A 334 -14.25 16.61 37.20
C THR A 334 -12.80 16.57 37.64
N LEU A 335 -12.40 15.46 38.25
CA LEU A 335 -11.05 14.95 38.03
C LEU A 335 -10.95 14.63 36.53
N SER A 336 -10.74 15.65 35.70
CA SER A 336 -10.39 15.47 34.30
C SER A 336 -9.08 14.69 34.29
N GLY A 337 -9.10 13.51 33.68
CA GLY A 337 -7.87 12.74 33.49
C GLY A 337 -6.85 13.65 32.83
N ILE A 338 -5.72 13.86 33.49
CA ILE A 338 -4.59 14.61 32.94
C ILE A 338 -4.09 13.80 31.75
N PHE A 339 -4.39 14.25 30.54
CA PHE A 339 -3.59 14.01 29.34
C PHE A 339 -3.73 15.17 28.37
#